data_AF-A0A2X3CKZ3-F1
#
_entry.id   AF-A0A2X3CKZ3-F1
#
_cell.length_a   1.000
_cell.length_b   1.000
_cell.length_c   1.000
_cell.angle_alpha   90.00
_cell.angle_beta   90.00
_cell.angle_gamma   90.00
#
_symmetry.space_group_name_H-M   'P 1'
#
loop_
_entity.id
_entity.type
_entity.pdbx_description
1 polymer ?
#
loop_
_entity_poly.entity_id
_entity_poly.type
_entity_poly.pdbx_seq_one_letter_code
_entity_poly.pdbx_strand_id
1 'polypeptide(L)'
;MMGGLVRDKIKAYSWVGGDRPAEVIDGIKKLRGIGFDTFKLNGCEEMGIIDNSRAVDAAVNTVAQIREAFGNEIEFGLDFHGRVSAPMAKVLIKELEPYRPLFIEEPVLAEQAEYYPRLAAQTHIPIAAGERMFSRFEFKRVLEAGGVAILQPDLSHAGGITECYKIAGMAEAYDVGLAPHCPLGPIALAACLHVDFVSHNAVFQEQSMGIHYNKGAELLDFVKNKEDFNMEGGFL
;
A
#
# COMPACT_ATOMS: atom_id res chain seq x y z
N MET A 1 1.08 -25.11 -11.89
CA MET A 1 2.05 -24.37 -12.75
C MET A 1 3.15 -23.70 -11.93
N MET A 2 2.85 -22.99 -10.84
CA MET A 2 3.85 -22.28 -10.00
C MET A 2 4.03 -22.91 -8.60
N GLY A 3 4.09 -24.25 -8.49
CA GLY A 3 4.36 -24.92 -7.20
C GLY A 3 3.15 -25.22 -6.31
N GLY A 4 2.01 -24.54 -6.51
CA GLY A 4 0.79 -24.78 -5.71
C GLY A 4 0.60 -23.75 -4.61
N LEU A 5 -0.50 -23.85 -3.85
CA LEU A 5 -0.84 -22.87 -2.82
C LEU A 5 0.13 -22.94 -1.63
N VAL A 6 0.56 -21.78 -1.16
CA VAL A 6 1.30 -21.64 0.12
C VAL A 6 0.44 -21.00 1.23
N ARG A 7 -0.80 -20.61 0.89
CA ARG A 7 -1.84 -20.09 1.78
C ARG A 7 -3.23 -20.39 1.22
N ASP A 8 -4.24 -20.40 2.10
CA ASP A 8 -5.63 -20.64 1.71
C ASP A 8 -6.40 -19.35 1.39
N LYS A 9 -5.95 -18.20 1.92
CA LYS A 9 -6.54 -16.88 1.73
C LYS A 9 -5.50 -15.78 1.88
N ILE A 10 -5.70 -14.61 1.28
CA ILE A 10 -4.80 -13.44 1.39
C ILE A 10 -5.53 -12.26 2.02
N LYS A 11 -4.86 -11.52 2.92
CA LYS A 11 -5.43 -10.33 3.54
C LYS A 11 -5.48 -9.20 2.52
N ALA A 12 -6.66 -8.67 2.26
CA ALA A 12 -6.84 -7.52 1.39
C ALA A 12 -6.88 -6.22 2.22
N TYR A 13 -6.38 -5.13 1.64
CA TYR A 13 -6.68 -3.78 2.11
C TYR A 13 -7.33 -2.97 1.01
N SER A 14 -8.15 -2.01 1.41
CA SER A 14 -8.86 -1.13 0.48
C SER A 14 -8.36 0.30 0.63
N TRP A 15 -8.18 0.96 -0.51
CA TRP A 15 -7.89 2.37 -0.52
C TRP A 15 -9.15 3.18 -0.15
N VAL A 16 -9.03 4.14 0.78
CA VAL A 16 -10.14 5.00 1.20
C VAL A 16 -9.80 6.46 0.94
N GLY A 17 -10.70 7.11 0.21
CA GLY A 17 -10.60 8.50 -0.17
C GLY A 17 -11.43 9.46 0.66
N GLY A 18 -11.13 10.74 0.48
CA GLY A 18 -11.86 11.87 1.05
C GLY A 18 -10.93 13.08 1.09
N ASP A 19 -11.46 14.26 0.82
CA ASP A 19 -10.68 15.50 0.93
C ASP A 19 -10.59 15.98 2.38
N ARG A 20 -11.47 15.45 3.24
CA ARG A 20 -11.57 15.79 4.66
C ARG A 20 -11.49 14.55 5.54
N PRO A 21 -10.92 14.66 6.75
CA PRO A 21 -10.84 13.54 7.70
C PRO A 21 -12.19 12.86 7.96
N ALA A 22 -13.27 13.63 8.07
CA ALA A 22 -14.62 13.11 8.29
C ALA A 22 -15.10 12.20 7.14
N GLU A 23 -14.76 12.54 5.89
CA GLU A 23 -15.13 11.76 4.71
C GLU A 23 -14.38 10.42 4.70
N VAL A 24 -13.09 10.44 5.05
CA VAL A 24 -12.25 9.24 5.19
C VAL A 24 -12.77 8.34 6.31
N ILE A 25 -13.11 8.92 7.48
CA ILE A 25 -13.69 8.20 8.62
C ILE A 25 -15.01 7.52 8.21
N ASP A 26 -15.88 8.20 7.49
CA ASP A 26 -17.14 7.63 7.03
C ASP A 26 -16.92 6.52 5.99
N GLY A 27 -15.94 6.64 5.10
CA GLY A 27 -15.51 5.59 4.18
C GLY A 27 -15.03 4.34 4.91
N ILE A 28 -14.15 4.51 5.91
CA ILE A 28 -13.67 3.42 6.77
C ILE A 28 -14.84 2.73 7.47
N LYS A 29 -15.76 3.48 8.09
CA LYS A 29 -16.94 2.90 8.78
C LYS A 29 -17.79 2.03 7.85
N LYS A 30 -18.01 2.48 6.60
CA LYS A 30 -18.76 1.70 5.61
C LYS A 30 -18.07 0.38 5.28
N LEU A 31 -16.76 0.40 5.04
CA LEU A 31 -16.00 -0.80 4.72
C LEU A 31 -15.83 -1.74 5.92
N ARG A 32 -15.75 -1.21 7.15
CA ARG A 32 -15.84 -2.03 8.37
C ARG A 32 -17.15 -2.80 8.46
N GLY A 33 -18.26 -2.20 7.99
CA GLY A 33 -19.57 -2.85 7.95
C GLY A 33 -19.62 -4.13 7.10
N ILE A 34 -18.66 -4.30 6.18
CA ILE A 34 -18.51 -5.51 5.35
C ILE A 34 -17.23 -6.30 5.70
N GLY A 35 -16.63 -6.02 6.85
CA GLY A 35 -15.56 -6.84 7.45
C GLY A 35 -14.12 -6.39 7.19
N PHE A 36 -13.88 -5.24 6.56
CA PHE A 36 -12.52 -4.69 6.46
C PHE A 36 -12.03 -4.12 7.79
N ASP A 37 -10.74 -4.25 8.03
CA ASP A 37 -10.01 -3.64 9.15
C ASP A 37 -8.66 -3.04 8.70
N THR A 38 -8.28 -3.18 7.43
CA THR A 38 -6.98 -2.76 6.89
C THR A 38 -7.19 -1.86 5.69
N PHE A 39 -6.56 -0.69 5.69
CA PHE A 39 -6.80 0.37 4.72
C PHE A 39 -5.51 0.97 4.15
N LYS A 40 -5.61 1.65 3.01
CA LYS A 40 -4.59 2.59 2.53
C LYS A 40 -5.22 3.97 2.37
N LEU A 41 -4.54 4.99 2.87
CA LEU A 41 -5.03 6.38 2.88
C LEU A 41 -4.00 7.28 2.20
N ASN A 42 -4.46 8.38 1.61
CA ASN A 42 -3.53 9.42 1.17
C ASN A 42 -2.95 10.12 2.40
N GLY A 43 -1.62 10.27 2.44
CA GLY A 43 -0.89 11.00 3.46
C GLY A 43 -0.86 12.52 3.25
N CYS A 44 -1.22 12.99 2.06
CA CYS A 44 -1.33 14.42 1.71
C CYS A 44 -2.78 14.78 1.37
N GLU A 45 -3.25 15.91 1.91
CA GLU A 45 -4.41 16.61 1.38
C GLU A 45 -4.00 17.39 0.11
N GLU A 46 -4.90 17.45 -0.87
CA GLU A 46 -4.71 18.18 -2.14
C GLU A 46 -3.55 17.70 -3.05
N MET A 47 -3.44 18.26 -4.27
CA MET A 47 -2.36 17.94 -5.23
C MET A 47 -1.01 18.62 -4.89
N GLY A 48 -0.79 19.01 -3.63
CA GLY A 48 0.39 19.74 -3.17
C GLY A 48 1.55 18.87 -2.70
N ILE A 49 2.74 19.46 -2.61
CA ILE A 49 3.91 18.86 -1.94
C ILE A 49 3.96 19.33 -0.49
N ILE A 50 4.25 18.44 0.46
CA ILE A 50 4.56 18.81 1.85
C ILE A 50 5.98 19.39 1.89
N ASP A 51 6.07 20.73 1.94
CA ASP A 51 7.33 21.49 1.85
C ASP A 51 7.60 22.42 3.03
N ASN A 52 6.69 22.49 4.01
CA ASN A 52 6.81 23.36 5.18
C ASN A 52 6.12 22.75 6.41
N SER A 53 6.45 23.27 7.60
CA SER A 53 5.92 22.75 8.87
C SER A 53 4.39 22.80 8.97
N ARG A 54 3.74 23.81 8.39
CA ARG A 54 2.27 23.90 8.41
C ARG A 54 1.64 22.75 7.64
N ALA A 55 2.21 22.37 6.50
CA ALA A 55 1.74 21.23 5.72
C ALA A 55 1.97 19.90 6.45
N VAL A 56 3.11 19.77 7.17
CA VAL A 56 3.36 18.62 8.06
C VAL A 56 2.29 18.54 9.14
N ASP A 57 2.04 19.64 9.87
CA ASP A 57 1.06 19.69 10.95
C ASP A 57 -0.35 19.34 10.45
N ALA A 58 -0.73 19.80 9.26
CA ALA A 58 -2.02 19.50 8.65
C ALA A 58 -2.18 18.00 8.34
N ALA A 59 -1.19 17.39 7.67
CA ALA A 59 -1.20 15.96 7.37
C ALA A 59 -1.26 15.10 8.63
N VAL A 60 -0.43 15.45 9.64
CA VAL A 60 -0.40 14.76 10.93
C VAL A 60 -1.74 14.89 11.67
N ASN A 61 -2.36 16.07 11.66
CA ASN A 61 -3.66 16.31 12.29
C ASN A 61 -4.80 15.48 11.65
N THR A 62 -4.73 15.23 10.34
CA THR A 62 -5.69 14.35 9.65
C THR A 62 -5.53 12.90 10.09
N VAL A 63 -4.29 12.41 10.17
CA VAL A 63 -4.00 11.07 10.69
C VAL A 63 -4.40 10.93 12.16
N ALA A 64 -4.18 11.99 12.97
CA ALA A 64 -4.54 12.02 14.38
C ALA A 64 -6.05 11.83 14.59
N GLN A 65 -6.88 12.55 13.83
CA GLN A 65 -8.34 12.43 13.90
C GLN A 65 -8.83 11.04 13.49
N ILE A 66 -8.22 10.44 12.46
CA ILE A 66 -8.56 9.08 12.04
C ILE A 66 -8.19 8.07 13.15
N ARG A 67 -6.98 8.18 13.72
CA ARG A 67 -6.56 7.30 14.82
C ARG A 67 -7.40 7.50 16.09
N GLU A 68 -7.82 8.73 16.40
CA GLU A 68 -8.74 9.02 17.51
C GLU A 68 -10.10 8.32 17.31
N ALA A 69 -10.62 8.31 16.09
CA ALA A 69 -11.94 7.74 15.79
C ALA A 69 -11.99 6.21 15.89
N PHE A 70 -10.87 5.51 15.65
CA PHE A 70 -10.84 4.04 15.55
C PHE A 70 -9.90 3.35 16.54
N GLY A 71 -9.03 4.09 17.23
CA GLY A 71 -7.97 3.50 18.04
C GLY A 71 -7.14 2.49 17.25
N ASN A 72 -6.82 1.36 17.86
CA ASN A 72 -6.07 0.27 17.20
C ASN A 72 -7.01 -0.83 16.65
N GLU A 73 -8.29 -0.55 16.41
CA GLU A 73 -9.22 -1.53 15.84
C GLU A 73 -9.06 -1.70 14.33
N ILE A 74 -8.30 -0.79 13.70
CA ILE A 74 -7.96 -0.83 12.27
C ILE A 74 -6.46 -0.61 12.08
N GLU A 75 -5.97 -1.12 10.96
CA GLU A 75 -4.66 -0.83 10.40
C GLU A 75 -4.80 0.07 9.18
N PHE A 76 -3.86 0.99 8.99
CA PHE A 76 -3.81 1.80 7.77
C PHE A 76 -2.39 2.13 7.34
N GLY A 77 -2.10 1.97 6.06
CA GLY A 77 -0.92 2.55 5.42
C GLY A 77 -1.18 3.98 4.97
N LEU A 78 -0.12 4.79 4.91
CA LEU A 78 -0.17 6.17 4.41
C LEU A 78 0.67 6.30 3.14
N ASP A 79 0.03 6.70 2.06
CA ASP A 79 0.64 6.85 0.74
C ASP A 79 0.83 8.33 0.40
N PHE A 80 2.08 8.71 0.18
CA PHE A 80 2.48 10.09 -0.10
C PHE A 80 2.74 10.35 -1.58
N HIS A 81 2.74 9.34 -2.45
CA HIS A 81 2.95 9.50 -3.90
C HIS A 81 4.24 10.28 -4.26
N GLY A 82 5.27 10.19 -3.41
CA GLY A 82 6.51 10.97 -3.53
C GLY A 82 6.36 12.49 -3.31
N ARG A 83 5.23 12.95 -2.74
CA ARG A 83 4.88 14.38 -2.57
C ARG A 83 5.32 14.97 -1.23
N VAL A 84 6.45 14.52 -0.69
CA VAL A 84 7.10 15.17 0.46
C VAL A 84 8.47 15.65 0.03
N SER A 85 8.77 16.92 0.30
CA SER A 85 10.10 17.44 0.06
C SER A 85 11.11 16.69 0.96
N ALA A 86 12.30 16.36 0.42
CA ALA A 86 13.32 15.63 1.17
C ALA A 86 13.66 16.24 2.55
N PRO A 87 13.71 17.59 2.73
CA PRO A 87 13.91 18.18 4.06
C PRO A 87 12.77 17.90 5.05
N MET A 88 11.52 17.78 4.57
CA MET A 88 10.35 17.56 5.42
C MET A 88 10.08 16.08 5.73
N ALA A 89 10.58 15.15 4.92
CA ALA A 89 10.31 13.71 5.07
C ALA A 89 10.60 13.19 6.49
N LYS A 90 11.74 13.57 7.07
CA LYS A 90 12.15 13.08 8.41
C LYS A 90 11.26 13.60 9.54
N VAL A 91 10.91 14.89 9.50
CA VAL A 91 10.05 15.47 10.54
C VAL A 91 8.63 14.92 10.42
N LEU A 92 8.11 14.81 9.19
CA LEU A 92 6.79 14.21 8.95
C LEU A 92 6.71 12.78 9.47
N ILE A 93 7.65 11.91 9.10
CA ILE A 93 7.68 10.51 9.53
C ILE A 93 7.72 10.43 11.06
N LYS A 94 8.56 11.24 11.71
CA LYS A 94 8.67 11.27 13.18
C LYS A 94 7.36 11.68 13.85
N GLU A 95 6.69 12.72 13.34
CA GLU A 95 5.41 13.19 13.89
C GLU A 95 4.27 12.19 13.66
N LEU A 96 4.40 11.26 12.70
CA LEU A 96 3.44 10.20 12.45
C LEU A 96 3.60 8.96 13.35
N GLU A 97 4.75 8.82 14.03
CA GLU A 97 5.06 7.67 14.91
C GLU A 97 4.01 7.37 15.98
N PRO A 98 3.46 8.35 16.71
CA PRO A 98 2.44 8.11 17.74
C PRO A 98 1.16 7.45 17.19
N TYR A 99 0.87 7.66 15.91
CA TYR A 99 -0.34 7.15 15.25
C TYR A 99 -0.15 5.80 14.59
N ARG A 100 1.08 5.27 14.60
CA ARG A 100 1.43 3.88 14.25
C ARG A 100 0.77 3.42 12.93
N PRO A 101 0.98 4.13 11.80
CA PRO A 101 0.54 3.61 10.52
C PRO A 101 1.26 2.27 10.23
N LEU A 102 0.58 1.39 9.50
CA LEU A 102 1.10 0.08 9.11
C LEU A 102 2.36 0.21 8.25
N PHE A 103 2.39 1.21 7.38
CA PHE A 103 3.55 1.60 6.58
C PHE A 103 3.44 3.06 6.11
N ILE A 104 4.57 3.62 5.70
CA ILE A 104 4.67 4.84 4.88
C ILE A 104 5.07 4.42 3.47
N GLU A 105 4.18 4.65 2.50
CA GLU A 105 4.38 4.35 1.08
C GLU A 105 4.87 5.61 0.34
N GLU A 106 5.91 5.44 -0.47
CA GLU A 106 6.58 6.46 -1.28
C GLU A 106 6.72 7.84 -0.57
N PRO A 107 7.41 7.92 0.60
CA PRO A 107 7.60 9.20 1.30
C PRO A 107 8.39 10.21 0.46
N VAL A 108 9.21 9.75 -0.47
CA VAL A 108 9.97 10.56 -1.42
C VAL A 108 9.82 9.96 -2.82
N LEU A 109 10.20 10.72 -3.84
CA LEU A 109 10.21 10.24 -5.22
C LEU A 109 11.02 8.95 -5.36
N ALA A 110 10.51 7.99 -6.15
CA ALA A 110 11.15 6.70 -6.35
C ALA A 110 12.55 6.79 -6.96
N GLU A 111 12.82 7.84 -7.75
CA GLU A 111 14.14 8.13 -8.30
C GLU A 111 15.20 8.40 -7.22
N GLN A 112 14.78 8.68 -5.99
CA GLN A 112 15.65 8.98 -4.87
C GLN A 112 15.71 7.83 -3.84
N ALA A 113 15.70 6.59 -4.33
CA ALA A 113 15.71 5.38 -3.50
C ALA A 113 16.89 5.31 -2.50
N GLU A 114 17.97 6.07 -2.73
CA GLU A 114 19.08 6.22 -1.78
C GLU A 114 18.68 6.82 -0.42
N TYR A 115 17.50 7.43 -0.32
CA TYR A 115 16.97 7.92 0.95
C TYR A 115 16.32 6.85 1.82
N TYR A 116 15.84 5.73 1.25
CA TYR A 116 15.13 4.71 2.05
C TYR A 116 15.93 4.20 3.26
N PRO A 117 17.22 3.80 3.13
CA PRO A 117 17.99 3.35 4.30
C PRO A 117 18.13 4.45 5.36
N ARG A 118 18.28 5.71 4.91
CA ARG A 118 18.48 6.88 5.80
C ARG A 118 17.20 7.27 6.53
N LEU A 119 16.03 7.07 5.91
CA LEU A 119 14.73 7.33 6.51
C LEU A 119 14.38 6.19 7.48
N ALA A 120 14.52 4.94 7.05
CA ALA A 120 14.23 3.77 7.88
C ALA A 120 15.08 3.72 9.16
N ALA A 121 16.34 4.15 9.11
CA ALA A 121 17.20 4.22 10.29
C ALA A 121 16.73 5.25 11.35
N GLN A 122 15.75 6.09 11.04
CA GLN A 122 15.26 7.17 11.90
C GLN A 122 13.85 6.95 12.43
N THR A 123 13.21 5.84 12.07
CA THR A 123 11.84 5.55 12.49
C THR A 123 11.63 4.07 12.77
N HIS A 124 10.63 3.77 13.57
CA HIS A 124 10.11 2.41 13.72
C HIS A 124 8.96 2.10 12.74
N ILE A 125 8.49 3.06 11.94
CA ILE A 125 7.43 2.82 10.97
C ILE A 125 8.00 2.11 9.73
N PRO A 126 7.40 1.01 9.26
CA PRO A 126 7.81 0.36 8.03
C PRO A 126 7.71 1.29 6.81
N ILE A 127 8.71 1.26 5.93
CA ILE A 127 8.64 1.92 4.62
C ILE A 127 8.21 0.92 3.56
N ALA A 128 7.25 1.31 2.73
CA ALA A 128 6.79 0.58 1.57
C ALA A 128 7.15 1.30 0.27
N ALA A 129 7.56 0.55 -0.76
CA ALA A 129 7.90 1.11 -2.07
C ALA A 129 7.86 0.02 -3.16
N GLY A 130 7.66 0.43 -4.42
CA GLY A 130 7.82 -0.47 -5.56
C GLY A 130 6.98 -0.16 -6.79
N GLU A 131 5.95 0.69 -6.67
CA GLU A 131 4.99 0.93 -7.76
C GLU A 131 5.67 1.52 -9.02
N ARG A 132 6.77 2.27 -8.84
CA ARG A 132 7.57 2.91 -9.90
C ARG A 132 8.85 2.15 -10.27
N MET A 133 8.95 0.89 -9.87
CA MET A 133 10.07 0.00 -10.24
C MET A 133 9.58 -1.04 -11.24
N PHE A 134 10.22 -1.11 -12.40
CA PHE A 134 9.72 -1.83 -13.58
C PHE A 134 10.48 -3.12 -13.87
N SER A 135 11.60 -3.35 -13.20
CA SER A 135 12.42 -4.54 -13.43
C SER A 135 13.05 -5.08 -12.15
N ARG A 136 13.30 -6.39 -12.12
CA ARG A 136 14.00 -7.03 -10.99
C ARG A 136 15.37 -6.40 -10.71
N PHE A 137 15.98 -5.72 -11.68
CA PHE A 137 17.26 -5.02 -11.50
C PHE A 137 17.13 -3.72 -10.70
N GLU A 138 15.99 -3.04 -10.78
CA GLU A 138 15.69 -1.87 -9.95
C GLU A 138 15.37 -2.32 -8.53
N PHE A 139 14.51 -3.33 -8.38
CA PHE A 139 14.23 -3.94 -7.07
C PHE A 139 15.50 -4.46 -6.38
N LYS A 140 16.43 -5.09 -7.11
CA LYS A 140 17.72 -5.53 -6.58
C LYS A 140 18.47 -4.38 -5.89
N ARG A 141 18.54 -3.20 -6.51
CA ARG A 141 19.27 -2.05 -5.95
C ARG A 141 18.67 -1.58 -4.64
N VAL A 142 17.34 -1.55 -4.55
CA VAL A 142 16.62 -1.12 -3.35
C VAL A 142 16.75 -2.13 -2.22
N LEU A 143 16.63 -3.43 -2.53
CA LEU A 143 16.83 -4.51 -1.56
C LEU A 143 18.28 -4.53 -1.02
N GLU A 144 19.28 -4.38 -1.88
CA GLU A 144 20.69 -4.31 -1.47
C GLU A 144 21.01 -3.09 -0.62
N ALA A 145 20.37 -1.95 -0.88
CA ALA A 145 20.54 -0.74 -0.06
C ALA A 145 19.83 -0.86 1.30
N GLY A 146 18.73 -1.60 1.36
CA GLY A 146 17.91 -1.78 2.56
C GLY A 146 16.96 -0.61 2.83
N GLY A 147 16.24 -0.68 3.96
CA GLY A 147 15.33 0.37 4.43
C GLY A 147 13.88 0.24 3.93
N VAL A 148 13.61 -0.61 2.94
CA VAL A 148 12.23 -0.97 2.55
C VAL A 148 11.84 -2.26 3.28
N ALA A 149 10.72 -2.23 3.97
CA ALA A 149 10.17 -3.37 4.71
C ALA A 149 9.06 -4.11 3.94
N ILE A 150 8.37 -3.40 3.04
CA ILE A 150 7.31 -3.94 2.20
C ILE A 150 7.56 -3.53 0.74
N LEU A 151 7.70 -4.51 -0.14
CA LEU A 151 7.92 -4.31 -1.57
C LEU A 151 6.57 -4.38 -2.31
N GLN A 152 6.32 -3.41 -3.18
CA GLN A 152 5.03 -3.23 -3.84
C GLN A 152 5.14 -3.23 -5.38
N PRO A 153 5.60 -4.32 -6.02
CA PRO A 153 5.63 -4.39 -7.48
C PRO A 153 4.20 -4.36 -8.05
N ASP A 154 4.00 -3.57 -9.10
CA ASP A 154 2.78 -3.62 -9.91
C ASP A 154 2.96 -4.66 -11.02
N LEU A 155 2.12 -5.69 -11.04
CA LEU A 155 2.20 -6.75 -12.05
C LEU A 155 1.90 -6.28 -13.47
N SER A 156 1.16 -5.19 -13.64
CA SER A 156 0.87 -4.59 -14.94
C SER A 156 2.00 -3.68 -15.43
N HIS A 157 3.00 -3.38 -14.60
CA HIS A 157 4.17 -2.58 -14.96
C HIS A 157 5.48 -3.38 -14.90
N ALA A 158 5.71 -4.15 -13.83
CA ALA A 158 6.95 -4.88 -13.55
C ALA A 158 7.02 -6.25 -14.24
N GLY A 159 6.55 -6.34 -15.49
CA GLY A 159 6.76 -7.51 -16.35
C GLY A 159 5.86 -8.72 -16.08
N GLY A 160 4.71 -8.54 -15.43
CA GLY A 160 3.69 -9.59 -15.27
C GLY A 160 4.06 -10.67 -14.25
N ILE A 161 3.23 -11.72 -14.21
CA ILE A 161 3.34 -12.86 -13.28
C ILE A 161 4.75 -13.46 -13.29
N THR A 162 5.33 -13.69 -14.48
CA THR A 162 6.65 -14.31 -14.63
C THR A 162 7.76 -13.55 -13.92
N GLU A 163 7.75 -12.22 -14.02
CA GLU A 163 8.81 -11.39 -13.46
C GLU A 163 8.53 -11.04 -11.99
N CYS A 164 7.27 -10.75 -11.65
CA CYS A 164 6.86 -10.46 -10.27
C CYS A 164 7.01 -11.67 -9.35
N TYR A 165 6.80 -12.91 -9.83
CA TYR A 165 7.10 -14.12 -9.05
C TYR A 165 8.61 -14.22 -8.70
N LYS A 166 9.50 -13.78 -9.60
CA LYS A 166 10.94 -13.74 -9.33
C LYS A 166 11.33 -12.58 -8.40
N ILE A 167 10.63 -11.45 -8.49
CA ILE A 167 10.80 -10.32 -7.57
C ILE A 167 10.39 -10.72 -6.16
N ALA A 168 9.26 -11.43 -6.01
CA ALA A 168 8.79 -11.96 -4.74
C ALA A 168 9.84 -12.87 -4.08
N GLY A 169 10.34 -13.88 -4.81
CA GLY A 169 11.39 -14.77 -4.29
C GLY A 169 12.73 -14.07 -4.04
N MET A 170 13.03 -12.98 -4.76
CA MET A 170 14.20 -12.15 -4.44
C MET A 170 13.99 -11.41 -3.12
N ALA A 171 12.84 -10.79 -2.90
CA ALA A 171 12.53 -10.05 -1.68
C ALA A 171 12.52 -10.94 -0.43
N GLU A 172 12.06 -12.19 -0.57
CA GLU A 172 12.07 -13.18 0.52
C GLU A 172 13.49 -13.40 1.08
N ALA A 173 14.52 -13.41 0.23
CA ALA A 173 15.91 -13.56 0.66
C ALA A 173 16.48 -12.35 1.45
N TYR A 174 15.74 -11.24 1.50
CA TYR A 174 16.08 -10.03 2.26
C TYR A 174 15.17 -9.82 3.48
N ASP A 175 14.29 -10.77 3.80
CA ASP A 175 13.30 -10.65 4.89
C ASP A 175 12.32 -9.48 4.67
N VAL A 176 11.98 -9.22 3.40
CA VAL A 176 11.07 -8.15 2.98
C VAL A 176 9.72 -8.73 2.56
N GLY A 177 8.64 -8.17 3.14
CA GLY A 177 7.27 -8.53 2.80
C GLY A 177 6.89 -8.06 1.40
N LEU A 178 5.96 -8.77 0.77
CA LEU A 178 5.40 -8.41 -0.54
C LEU A 178 3.95 -7.96 -0.38
N ALA A 179 3.62 -6.81 -0.95
CA ALA A 179 2.24 -6.34 -1.07
C ALA A 179 2.01 -5.75 -2.47
N PRO A 180 1.63 -6.57 -3.47
CA PRO A 180 1.55 -6.10 -4.86
C PRO A 180 0.65 -4.87 -5.01
N HIS A 181 1.17 -3.86 -5.70
CA HIS A 181 0.43 -2.65 -6.03
C HIS A 181 -0.63 -2.99 -7.08
N CYS A 182 -1.90 -2.73 -6.79
CA CYS A 182 -3.01 -3.11 -7.67
C CYS A 182 -4.24 -2.19 -7.58
N PRO A 183 -4.12 -0.91 -7.95
CA PRO A 183 -5.26 0.00 -8.11
C PRO A 183 -6.04 -0.23 -9.42
N LEU A 184 -5.81 -1.35 -10.10
CA LEU A 184 -6.18 -1.60 -11.50
C LEU A 184 -7.41 -2.50 -11.64
N GLY A 185 -7.62 -3.03 -12.85
CA GLY A 185 -8.75 -3.88 -13.25
C GLY A 185 -8.68 -5.33 -12.73
N PRO A 186 -9.76 -6.12 -12.91
CA PRO A 186 -9.89 -7.47 -12.35
C PRO A 186 -8.87 -8.48 -12.91
N ILE A 187 -8.39 -8.26 -14.14
CA ILE A 187 -7.33 -9.09 -14.74
C ILE A 187 -6.00 -8.89 -14.01
N ALA A 188 -5.66 -7.64 -13.68
CA ALA A 188 -4.46 -7.33 -12.91
C ALA A 188 -4.58 -7.87 -11.48
N LEU A 189 -5.74 -7.73 -10.85
CA LEU A 189 -6.00 -8.32 -9.53
C LEU A 189 -5.83 -9.85 -9.54
N ALA A 190 -6.42 -10.56 -10.52
CA ALA A 190 -6.26 -12.00 -10.64
C ALA A 190 -4.79 -12.41 -10.82
N ALA A 191 -4.01 -11.64 -11.59
CA ALA A 191 -2.58 -11.86 -11.71
C ALA A 191 -1.84 -11.68 -10.37
N CYS A 192 -2.21 -10.65 -9.58
CA CYS A 192 -1.63 -10.40 -8.26
C CYS A 192 -1.92 -11.56 -7.32
N LEU A 193 -3.18 -11.98 -7.24
CA LEU A 193 -3.59 -13.13 -6.43
C LEU A 193 -2.81 -14.39 -6.81
N HIS A 194 -2.61 -14.67 -8.09
CA HIS A 194 -1.80 -15.81 -8.51
C HIS A 194 -0.36 -15.77 -8.01
N VAL A 195 0.25 -14.58 -7.88
CA VAL A 195 1.59 -14.42 -7.27
C VAL A 195 1.49 -14.52 -5.75
N ASP A 196 0.51 -13.85 -5.14
CA ASP A 196 0.30 -13.88 -3.69
C ASP A 196 0.17 -15.32 -3.22
N PHE A 197 -0.72 -16.12 -3.81
CA PHE A 197 -1.00 -17.49 -3.38
C PHE A 197 0.18 -18.47 -3.51
N VAL A 198 1.27 -18.08 -4.18
CA VAL A 198 2.48 -18.92 -4.35
C VAL A 198 3.73 -18.33 -3.73
N SER A 199 3.69 -17.08 -3.23
CA SER A 199 4.82 -16.40 -2.61
C SER A 199 4.66 -16.35 -1.09
N HIS A 200 5.54 -17.00 -0.33
CA HIS A 200 5.39 -17.09 1.13
C HIS A 200 5.45 -15.71 1.82
N ASN A 201 6.29 -14.80 1.31
CA ASN A 201 6.43 -13.44 1.82
C ASN A 201 5.30 -12.47 1.41
N ALA A 202 4.29 -12.89 0.65
CA ALA A 202 3.11 -12.06 0.38
C ALA A 202 2.26 -11.88 1.66
N VAL A 203 2.10 -10.62 2.08
CA VAL A 203 1.45 -10.26 3.36
C VAL A 203 0.10 -9.57 3.18
N PHE A 204 -0.04 -8.76 2.14
CA PHE A 204 -1.23 -7.96 1.88
C PHE A 204 -1.49 -7.87 0.37
N GLN A 205 -2.74 -7.72 -0.04
CA GLN A 205 -3.10 -7.45 -1.43
C GLN A 205 -3.94 -6.18 -1.52
N GLU A 206 -3.48 -5.20 -2.30
CA GLU A 206 -4.29 -4.03 -2.64
C GLU A 206 -5.43 -4.41 -3.57
N GLN A 207 -6.60 -3.81 -3.37
CA GLN A 207 -7.70 -3.95 -4.32
C GLN A 207 -8.56 -2.68 -4.37
N SER A 208 -9.24 -2.49 -5.51
CA SER A 208 -10.01 -1.28 -5.83
C SER A 208 -11.54 -1.46 -5.90
N MET A 209 -12.06 -2.60 -5.43
CA MET A 209 -13.50 -2.87 -5.36
C MET A 209 -14.20 -1.91 -4.41
N GLY A 210 -15.27 -1.26 -4.88
CA GLY A 210 -16.09 -0.36 -4.06
C GLY A 210 -15.44 1.01 -3.77
N ILE A 211 -14.38 1.38 -4.50
CA ILE A 211 -13.76 2.70 -4.39
C ILE A 211 -14.70 3.80 -4.92
N HIS A 212 -14.85 4.87 -4.15
CA HIS A 212 -15.84 5.93 -4.30
C HIS A 212 -15.80 6.76 -5.62
N TYR A 213 -14.77 6.62 -6.45
CA TYR A 213 -14.63 7.38 -7.70
C TYR A 213 -15.21 6.70 -8.93
N ASN A 214 -15.51 5.41 -8.86
CA ASN A 214 -16.06 4.63 -9.95
C ASN A 214 -17.56 4.92 -10.14
N LYS A 215 -17.89 6.10 -10.65
CA LYS A 215 -19.28 6.47 -11.00
C LYS A 215 -19.67 5.81 -12.32
N GLY A 216 -20.31 4.64 -12.24
CA GLY A 216 -20.99 3.99 -13.37
C GLY A 216 -20.30 2.76 -13.97
N ALA A 217 -19.11 2.38 -13.48
CA ALA A 217 -18.47 1.11 -13.80
C ALA A 217 -17.59 0.65 -12.63
N GLU A 218 -17.90 -0.50 -12.04
CA GLU A 218 -17.14 -1.13 -10.96
C GLU A 218 -16.11 -2.14 -11.49
N LEU A 219 -15.13 -2.50 -10.64
CA LEU A 219 -14.06 -3.44 -10.99
C LEU A 219 -14.58 -4.72 -11.67
N LEU A 220 -15.67 -5.27 -11.13
CA LEU A 220 -16.21 -6.56 -11.53
C LEU A 220 -17.23 -6.48 -12.67
N ASP A 221 -17.51 -5.32 -13.25
CA ASP A 221 -18.53 -5.20 -14.31
C ASP A 221 -18.18 -5.94 -15.59
N PHE A 222 -16.88 -6.16 -15.83
CA PHE A 222 -16.37 -6.93 -16.96
C PHE A 222 -16.09 -8.41 -16.62
N VAL A 223 -16.44 -8.87 -15.41
CA VAL A 223 -16.22 -10.23 -14.91
C VAL A 223 -17.54 -11.00 -14.88
N LYS A 224 -17.53 -12.24 -15.39
CA LYS A 224 -18.73 -13.11 -15.40
C LYS A 224 -18.95 -13.80 -14.05
N ASN A 225 -17.87 -14.34 -13.48
CA ASN A 225 -17.78 -15.05 -12.21
C ASN A 225 -17.37 -14.08 -11.08
N LYS A 226 -18.25 -13.13 -10.76
CA LYS A 226 -17.94 -12.09 -9.76
C LYS A 226 -17.70 -12.68 -8.37
N GLU A 227 -18.35 -13.81 -8.08
CA GLU A 227 -18.30 -14.55 -6.83
C GLU A 227 -16.90 -15.05 -6.46
N ASP A 228 -16.03 -15.27 -7.45
CA ASP A 228 -14.64 -15.73 -7.22
C ASP A 228 -13.75 -14.64 -6.61
N PHE A 229 -14.21 -13.39 -6.60
CA PHE A 229 -13.54 -12.24 -5.98
C PHE A 229 -14.27 -11.74 -4.73
N ASN A 230 -15.24 -12.50 -4.21
CA ASN A 230 -15.94 -12.13 -2.99
C ASN A 230 -14.97 -12.11 -1.81
N MET A 231 -15.13 -11.10 -0.96
CA MET A 231 -14.31 -10.95 0.24
C MET A 231 -15.10 -11.28 1.48
N GLU A 232 -14.49 -12.07 2.37
CA GLU A 232 -15.05 -12.40 3.69
C GLU A 232 -14.09 -11.92 4.77
N GLY A 233 -14.52 -10.96 5.60
CA GLY A 233 -13.69 -10.41 6.68
C GLY A 233 -12.40 -9.72 6.18
N GLY A 234 -12.45 -9.14 4.97
CA GLY A 234 -11.28 -8.51 4.33
C GLY A 234 -10.24 -9.50 3.82
N PHE A 235 -10.64 -10.75 3.52
CA PHE A 235 -9.80 -11.74 2.85
C PHE A 235 -10.37 -12.14 1.50
N LEU A 236 -9.46 -12.36 0.54
CA LEU A 236 -9.69 -13.02 -0.74
C LEU A 236 -9.20 -14.47 -0.69
#